data_AF-A0A8T3LP86-F1
#
_entry.id   AF-A0A8T3LP86-F1
#
_cell.length_a   1.000
_cell.length_b   1.000
_cell.length_c   1.000
_cell.angle_alpha   90.00
_cell.angle_beta   90.00
_cell.angle_gamma   90.00
#
_symmetry.space_group_name_H-M   'P 1'
#
loop_
_entity.id
_entity.type
_entity.pdbx_description
1 polymer ?
#
loop_
_entity_poly.entity_id
_entity_poly.type
_entity_poly.pdbx_seq_one_letter_code
_entity_poly.pdbx_strand_id
1 'polypeptide(L)'
;EGLPHAEVAARYGPQLAAWRRSPTTAWAPGGESLQEVGVRVRRGLVTLLGELGRGYEPPAVDAMPPSRVLGYAGVPEPARDLANGDTPPASSGADRAYAAGPPPAVPWAIMVAHDGVMRLALMMLLDLPFERFWSFPFALCAIGVLDIRGGVPSVRAHNLADHLAALEHQARAAAEARGDRTGAL
;
A
#
# COMPACT_ATOMS: atom_id res chain seq x y z
N GLU A 1 7.89 -7.77 25.72
CA GLU A 1 8.33 -6.49 25.11
C GLU A 1 9.43 -5.87 25.95
N GLY A 2 10.11 -4.82 25.45
CA GLY A 2 11.12 -4.07 26.22
C GLY A 2 12.49 -4.74 26.37
N LEU A 3 12.73 -5.88 25.72
CA LEU A 3 14.02 -6.58 25.76
C LEU A 3 14.89 -6.17 24.56
N PRO A 4 16.22 -6.00 24.74
CA PRO A 4 17.13 -5.75 23.64
C PRO A 4 17.22 -6.96 22.71
N HIS A 5 17.59 -6.72 21.44
CA HIS A 5 17.66 -7.77 20.43
C HIS A 5 18.56 -8.95 20.86
N ALA A 6 19.71 -8.66 21.49
CA ALA A 6 20.64 -9.68 21.96
C ALA A 6 20.01 -10.62 23.01
N GLU A 7 19.21 -10.08 23.93
CA GLU A 7 18.53 -10.90 24.93
C GLU A 7 17.40 -11.72 24.32
N VAL A 8 16.63 -11.14 23.39
CA VAL A 8 15.61 -11.87 22.64
C VAL A 8 16.23 -13.03 21.86
N ALA A 9 17.38 -12.79 21.20
CA ALA A 9 18.09 -13.82 20.46
C ALA A 9 18.59 -14.95 21.37
N ALA A 10 19.15 -14.61 22.54
CA ALA A 10 19.65 -15.58 23.51
C ALA A 10 18.53 -16.42 24.15
N ARG A 11 17.44 -15.77 24.57
CA ARG A 11 16.36 -16.41 25.35
C ARG A 11 15.28 -17.05 24.48
N TYR A 12 15.01 -16.49 23.31
CA TYR A 12 13.86 -16.85 22.46
C TYR A 12 14.25 -17.08 20.99
N GLY A 13 15.51 -17.39 20.72
CA GLY A 13 16.03 -17.63 19.37
C GLY A 13 15.17 -18.58 18.52
N PRO A 14 14.76 -19.76 19.02
CA PRO A 14 13.89 -20.68 18.29
C PRO A 14 12.53 -20.08 17.93
N GLN A 15 11.88 -19.37 18.85
CA GLN A 15 10.59 -18.71 18.65
C GLN A 15 10.71 -17.56 17.64
N LEU A 16 11.77 -16.74 17.75
CA LEU A 16 12.05 -15.68 16.80
C LEU A 16 12.30 -16.23 15.39
N ALA A 17 13.02 -17.35 15.27
CA ALA A 17 13.25 -18.00 13.99
C ALA A 17 11.96 -18.61 13.41
N ALA A 18 11.10 -19.20 14.26
CA ALA A 18 9.79 -19.67 13.84
C ALA A 18 8.89 -18.53 13.36
N TRP A 19 8.85 -17.40 14.08
CA TRP A 19 8.12 -16.20 13.67
C TRP A 19 8.55 -15.67 12.30
N ARG A 20 9.86 -15.60 12.07
CA ARG A 20 10.41 -15.14 10.78
C ARG A 20 10.07 -16.08 9.62
N ARG A 21 9.97 -17.39 9.86
CA ARG A 21 9.66 -18.38 8.82
C ARG A 21 8.16 -18.58 8.59
N SER A 22 7.37 -18.58 9.66
CA SER A 22 5.95 -18.96 9.64
C SER A 22 5.15 -18.04 10.56
N PRO A 23 4.95 -16.77 10.17
CA PRO A 23 4.35 -15.76 11.03
C PRO A 23 2.85 -16.00 11.28
N THR A 24 2.20 -16.90 10.55
CA THR A 24 0.80 -17.24 10.81
C THR A 24 0.62 -18.31 11.89
N THR A 25 1.68 -19.02 12.27
CA THR A 25 1.64 -20.15 13.22
C THR A 25 2.62 -20.03 14.39
N ALA A 26 3.47 -18.99 14.39
CA ALA A 26 4.36 -18.66 15.50
C ALA A 26 4.16 -17.19 15.88
N TRP A 27 4.41 -16.83 17.14
CA TRP A 27 4.37 -15.45 17.64
C TRP A 27 5.13 -15.37 18.97
N ALA A 28 5.29 -14.16 19.51
CA ALA A 28 5.97 -13.96 20.78
C ALA A 28 5.18 -14.57 21.96
N PRO A 29 5.84 -15.20 22.95
CA PRO A 29 5.16 -15.68 24.15
C PRO A 29 4.39 -14.57 24.87
N GLY A 30 3.12 -14.81 25.19
CA GLY A 30 2.23 -13.82 25.80
C GLY A 30 1.82 -12.65 24.88
N GLY A 31 2.22 -12.70 23.60
CA GLY A 31 1.81 -11.76 22.57
C GLY A 31 0.62 -12.27 21.75
N GLU A 32 0.22 -11.46 20.79
CA GLU A 32 -0.89 -11.76 19.88
C GLU A 32 -0.40 -12.39 18.57
N SER A 33 -1.20 -13.29 18.03
CA SER A 33 -1.09 -13.83 16.68
C SER A 33 -1.48 -12.80 15.62
N LEU A 34 -1.04 -13.00 14.37
CA LEU A 34 -1.45 -12.13 13.25
C LEU A 34 -2.96 -12.11 13.03
N GLN A 35 -3.66 -13.19 13.37
CA GLN A 35 -5.10 -13.33 13.24
C GLN A 35 -5.82 -12.42 14.24
N GLU A 36 -5.38 -12.41 15.50
CA GLU A 36 -5.92 -11.54 16.56
C GLU A 36 -5.69 -10.06 16.23
N VAL A 37 -4.48 -9.72 15.77
CA VAL A 37 -4.20 -8.37 15.26
C VAL A 37 -5.06 -8.05 14.03
N GLY A 38 -5.22 -9.01 13.13
CA GLY A 38 -6.00 -8.88 11.92
C GLY A 38 -7.46 -8.51 12.17
N VAL A 39 -8.09 -9.02 13.23
CA VAL A 39 -9.48 -8.68 13.59
C VAL A 39 -9.64 -7.17 13.81
N ARG A 40 -8.75 -6.57 14.62
CA ARG A 40 -8.84 -5.13 14.91
C ARG A 40 -8.43 -4.26 13.73
N VAL A 41 -7.45 -4.69 12.92
CA VAL A 41 -7.02 -3.98 11.72
C VAL A 41 -8.15 -3.95 10.69
N ARG A 42 -8.82 -5.09 10.47
CA ARG A 42 -10.00 -5.17 9.60
C ARG A 42 -11.09 -4.20 10.05
N ARG A 43 -11.41 -4.18 11.34
CA ARG A 43 -12.41 -3.25 11.89
C ARG A 43 -12.03 -1.79 11.62
N GLY A 44 -10.77 -1.42 11.84
CA GLY A 44 -10.27 -0.08 11.55
C GLY A 44 -10.38 0.30 10.07
N LEU A 45 -10.02 -0.62 9.16
CA LEU A 45 -10.16 -0.41 7.72
C LEU A 45 -11.62 -0.25 7.28
N VAL A 46 -12.53 -1.08 7.80
CA VAL A 46 -13.97 -0.97 7.49
C VAL A 46 -14.52 0.39 7.91
N THR A 47 -14.17 0.86 9.11
CA THR A 47 -14.53 2.20 9.57
C THR A 47 -13.95 3.26 8.64
N LEU A 48 -12.64 3.23 8.38
CA LEU A 48 -11.95 4.22 7.56
C LEU A 48 -12.54 4.33 6.14
N LEU A 49 -12.73 3.20 5.47
CA LEU A 49 -13.27 3.16 4.11
C LEU A 49 -14.76 3.56 4.09
N GLY A 50 -15.52 3.20 5.12
CA GLY A 50 -16.91 3.64 5.28
C GLY A 50 -17.02 5.16 5.43
N GLU A 51 -16.13 5.78 6.21
CA GLU A 51 -16.04 7.24 6.35
C GLU A 51 -15.65 7.92 5.04
N LEU A 52 -14.61 7.42 4.35
CA LEU A 52 -14.17 7.95 3.05
C LEU A 52 -15.24 7.82 1.96
N GLY A 53 -16.05 6.77 2.00
CA GLY A 53 -17.14 6.55 1.05
C GLY A 53 -18.40 7.36 1.34
N ARG A 54 -18.54 7.99 2.51
CA ARG A 54 -19.77 8.75 2.83
C ARG A 54 -19.91 9.95 1.92
N GLY A 55 -21.01 9.99 1.15
CA GLY A 55 -21.30 11.08 0.23
C GLY A 55 -20.41 11.09 -1.02
N TYR A 56 -19.58 10.07 -1.21
CA TYR A 56 -18.84 9.87 -2.45
C TYR A 56 -19.68 9.04 -3.42
N GLU A 57 -20.21 9.68 -4.45
CA GLU A 57 -20.75 8.96 -5.60
C GLU A 57 -19.60 8.58 -6.54
N PRO A 58 -19.34 7.28 -6.75
CA PRO A 58 -18.34 6.88 -7.73
C PRO A 58 -18.80 7.32 -9.13
N PRO A 59 -17.89 7.77 -10.00
CA PRO A 59 -18.24 8.01 -11.39
C PRO A 59 -18.79 6.72 -12.00
N ALA A 60 -19.78 6.85 -12.90
CA ALA A 60 -20.32 5.72 -13.64
C ALA A 60 -19.18 4.90 -14.29
N VAL A 61 -19.35 3.58 -14.40
CA VAL A 61 -18.31 2.66 -14.88
C VAL A 61 -17.76 3.08 -16.25
N ASP A 62 -18.63 3.63 -17.11
CA ASP A 62 -18.29 4.14 -18.44
C ASP A 62 -17.55 5.50 -18.42
N ALA A 63 -17.62 6.21 -17.30
CA ALA A 63 -16.92 7.47 -17.04
C ALA A 63 -15.63 7.26 -16.22
N MET A 64 -15.34 6.03 -15.79
CA MET A 64 -14.08 5.72 -15.14
C MET A 64 -12.96 5.80 -16.19
N PRO A 65 -11.91 6.62 -15.98
CA PRO A 65 -10.81 6.68 -16.93
C PRO A 65 -10.22 5.27 -17.12
N PRO A 66 -9.81 4.93 -18.36
CA PRO A 66 -9.28 3.61 -18.67
C PRO A 66 -8.09 3.25 -17.77
N SER A 67 -7.75 1.97 -17.73
CA SER A 67 -6.60 1.45 -17.00
C SER A 67 -5.41 2.42 -17.07
N ARG A 68 -4.87 2.80 -15.91
CA ARG A 68 -3.63 3.61 -15.84
C ARG A 68 -2.41 2.82 -16.29
N VAL A 69 -2.57 1.53 -16.58
CA VAL A 69 -1.57 0.72 -17.27
C VAL A 69 -1.65 1.04 -18.75
N LEU A 70 -0.57 1.63 -19.26
CA LEU A 70 -0.41 1.92 -20.69
C LEU A 70 -0.70 0.64 -21.51
N GLY A 71 -1.61 0.73 -22.48
CA GLY A 71 -2.02 -0.40 -23.34
C GLY A 71 -3.23 -1.22 -22.86
N TYR A 72 -3.77 -0.95 -21.67
CA TYR A 72 -4.99 -1.61 -21.14
C TYR A 72 -6.23 -0.70 -21.16
N ALA A 73 -6.18 0.42 -21.87
CA ALA A 73 -7.42 1.09 -22.30
C ALA A 73 -8.13 0.13 -23.26
N GLY A 74 -9.41 -0.17 -22.99
CA GLY A 74 -10.16 -1.22 -23.68
C GLY A 74 -9.90 -1.23 -25.19
N VAL A 75 -9.64 -2.42 -25.74
CA VAL A 75 -9.58 -2.63 -27.19
C VAL A 75 -10.92 -2.13 -27.76
N PRO A 76 -10.94 -1.16 -28.68
CA PRO A 76 -12.18 -0.77 -29.31
C PRO A 76 -12.76 -2.01 -30.01
N GLU A 77 -14.04 -2.30 -29.76
CA GLU A 77 -14.84 -3.29 -30.48
C GLU A 77 -14.51 -3.21 -31.99
N PRO A 78 -14.32 -4.35 -32.69
CA PRO A 78 -14.01 -4.33 -34.11
C PRO A 78 -15.10 -3.56 -34.85
N ALA A 79 -14.67 -2.53 -35.57
CA ALA A 79 -15.52 -1.57 -36.26
C ALA A 79 -16.62 -2.28 -37.06
N ARG A 80 -17.88 -1.98 -36.72
CA ARG A 80 -19.01 -2.25 -37.62
C ARG A 80 -18.82 -1.39 -38.86
N ASP A 81 -18.40 -2.06 -39.93
CA ASP A 81 -18.61 -1.75 -41.35
C ASP A 81 -18.25 -0.33 -41.83
N LEU A 82 -17.02 -0.16 -42.35
CA LEU A 82 -16.50 1.06 -43.00
C LEU A 82 -16.99 1.22 -44.46
N ALA A 83 -18.23 0.83 -44.77
CA ALA A 83 -18.78 0.91 -46.12
C ALA A 83 -19.36 2.30 -46.47
N ASN A 84 -19.61 3.17 -45.50
CA ASN A 84 -20.08 4.53 -45.72
C ASN A 84 -18.95 5.50 -45.37
N GLY A 85 -18.58 6.37 -46.31
CA GLY A 85 -17.42 7.28 -46.25
C GLY A 85 -17.50 8.39 -45.20
N ASP A 86 -17.88 8.07 -43.97
CA ASP A 86 -17.85 8.99 -42.85
C ASP A 86 -16.42 9.10 -42.33
N THR A 87 -15.88 10.31 -42.39
CA THR A 87 -14.58 10.64 -41.80
C THR A 87 -14.68 10.39 -40.29
N PRO A 88 -13.74 9.67 -39.65
CA PRO A 88 -13.79 9.47 -38.21
C PRO A 88 -13.76 10.84 -37.50
N PRO A 89 -14.59 11.08 -36.47
CA PRO A 89 -14.50 12.32 -35.73
C PRO A 89 -13.09 12.43 -35.13
N ALA A 90 -12.47 13.60 -35.30
CA ALA A 90 -11.23 13.93 -34.62
C ALA A 90 -11.34 13.56 -33.14
N SER A 91 -10.31 12.95 -32.58
CA SER A 91 -10.22 12.47 -31.19
C SER A 91 -10.41 13.60 -30.19
N SER A 92 -11.65 13.99 -29.94
CA SER A 92 -12.08 15.05 -29.02
C SER A 92 -12.19 14.57 -27.57
N GLY A 93 -11.82 13.32 -27.30
CA GLY A 93 -11.79 12.75 -25.94
C GLY A 93 -10.75 13.41 -25.03
N ALA A 94 -9.64 13.91 -25.58
CA ALA A 94 -8.60 14.58 -24.81
C ALA A 94 -9.04 15.97 -24.33
N ASP A 95 -9.74 16.73 -25.17
CA ASP A 95 -10.19 18.09 -24.82
C ASP A 95 -11.35 18.09 -23.82
N ARG A 96 -12.18 17.04 -23.81
CA ARG A 96 -13.25 16.89 -22.81
C ARG A 96 -12.74 16.58 -21.40
N ALA A 97 -11.58 15.95 -21.27
CA ALA A 97 -10.99 15.60 -19.97
C ALA A 97 -10.49 16.84 -19.20
N TYR A 98 -10.19 17.95 -19.88
CA TYR A 98 -9.77 19.21 -19.28
C TYR A 98 -10.87 20.27 -19.18
N ALA A 99 -12.02 20.05 -19.82
CA ALA A 99 -13.16 20.98 -19.80
C ALA A 99 -14.09 20.81 -18.57
N ALA A 100 -13.93 19.72 -17.81
CA ALA A 100 -14.56 19.59 -16.51
C ALA A 100 -13.77 20.44 -15.50
N GLY A 101 -14.47 21.25 -14.69
CA GLY A 101 -13.85 21.95 -13.56
C GLY A 101 -13.09 21.00 -12.63
N PRO A 102 -12.35 21.51 -11.62
CA PRO A 102 -11.56 20.65 -10.75
C PRO A 102 -12.43 19.48 -10.28
N PRO A 103 -11.96 18.23 -10.43
CA PRO A 103 -12.76 17.08 -10.03
C PRO A 103 -13.17 17.28 -8.57
N PRO A 104 -14.37 16.82 -8.16
CA PRO A 104 -14.75 16.85 -6.76
C PRO A 104 -13.58 16.25 -5.94
N ALA A 105 -13.23 16.92 -4.84
CA ALA A 105 -12.08 16.54 -4.04
C ALA A 105 -12.23 15.05 -3.66
N VAL A 106 -11.38 14.20 -4.24
CA VAL A 106 -11.42 12.77 -3.96
C VAL A 106 -11.11 12.60 -2.47
N PRO A 107 -11.97 11.92 -1.70
CA PRO A 107 -11.74 11.76 -0.27
C PRO A 107 -10.44 11.00 -0.05
N TRP A 108 -9.61 11.49 0.86
CA TRP A 108 -8.33 10.87 1.22
C TRP A 108 -8.15 10.88 2.73
N ALA A 109 -7.33 9.96 3.22
CA ALA A 109 -6.93 9.89 4.62
C ALA A 109 -5.46 9.49 4.72
N ILE A 110 -4.87 9.77 5.88
CA ILE A 110 -3.53 9.31 6.25
C ILE A 110 -3.68 8.27 7.36
N MET A 111 -3.00 7.14 7.20
CA MET A 111 -2.89 6.09 8.23
C MET A 111 -1.48 6.12 8.82
N VAL A 112 -1.39 6.35 10.13
CA VAL A 112 -0.13 6.25 10.89
C VAL A 112 -0.25 5.06 11.83
N ALA A 113 0.63 4.07 11.68
CA ALA A 113 0.62 2.86 12.48
C ALA A 113 2.01 2.21 12.51
N HIS A 114 2.11 1.08 13.20
CA HIS A 114 3.31 0.25 13.26
C HIS A 114 3.43 -0.68 12.03
N ASP A 115 4.63 -1.20 11.78
CA ASP A 115 4.96 -2.06 10.64
C ASP A 115 4.02 -3.27 10.50
N GLY A 116 3.75 -4.00 11.58
CA GLY A 116 2.88 -5.17 11.56
C GLY A 116 1.43 -4.83 11.19
N VAL A 117 0.92 -3.70 11.69
CA VAL A 117 -0.42 -3.20 11.37
C VAL A 117 -0.49 -2.75 9.92
N MET A 118 0.50 -1.99 9.44
CA MET A 118 0.56 -1.52 8.06
C MET A 118 0.62 -2.67 7.05
N ARG A 119 1.40 -3.72 7.37
CA ARG A 119 1.47 -4.94 6.56
C ARG A 119 0.13 -5.66 6.49
N LEU A 120 -0.50 -5.91 7.64
CA LEU A 120 -1.81 -6.56 7.67
C LEU A 120 -2.86 -5.76 6.89
N ALA A 121 -2.85 -4.44 7.02
CA ALA A 121 -3.76 -3.58 6.27
C ALA A 121 -3.53 -3.69 4.75
N LEU A 122 -2.27 -3.61 4.32
CA LEU A 122 -1.91 -3.77 2.90
C LEU A 122 -2.31 -5.14 2.36
N MET A 123 -2.07 -6.21 3.12
CA MET A 123 -2.42 -7.56 2.72
C MET A 123 -3.94 -7.76 2.60
N MET A 124 -4.72 -7.23 3.54
CA MET A 124 -6.18 -7.28 3.46
C MET A 124 -6.73 -6.49 2.27
N LEU A 125 -6.15 -5.32 1.98
CA LEU A 125 -6.57 -4.50 0.84
C LEU A 125 -6.24 -5.22 -0.47
N LEU A 126 -5.03 -5.77 -0.61
CA LEU A 126 -4.59 -6.47 -1.83
C LEU A 126 -5.05 -7.92 -1.94
N ASP A 127 -5.90 -8.39 -1.01
CA ASP A 127 -6.36 -9.78 -0.91
C ASP A 127 -5.20 -10.81 -0.92
N LEU A 128 -4.16 -10.53 -0.13
CA LEU A 128 -2.99 -11.39 0.02
C LEU A 128 -3.07 -12.23 1.30
N PRO A 129 -2.67 -13.52 1.22
CA PRO A 129 -2.67 -14.41 2.39
C PRO A 129 -1.57 -14.02 3.39
N PHE A 130 -1.85 -14.14 4.70
CA PHE A 130 -0.96 -13.69 5.79
C PHE A 130 0.40 -14.40 5.82
N GLU A 131 0.54 -15.53 5.16
CA GLU A 131 1.81 -16.23 4.93
C GLU A 131 2.84 -15.33 4.22
N ARG A 132 2.37 -14.33 3.45
CA ARG A 132 3.20 -13.34 2.76
C ARG A 132 3.58 -12.14 3.63
N PHE A 133 3.43 -12.20 4.95
CA PHE A 133 3.63 -11.07 5.88
C PHE A 133 4.98 -10.35 5.74
N TRP A 134 6.05 -11.08 5.37
CA TRP A 134 7.39 -10.53 5.18
C TRP A 134 7.65 -9.99 3.76
N SER A 135 6.67 -10.01 2.85
CA SER A 135 6.86 -9.62 1.43
C SER A 135 6.97 -8.11 1.22
N PHE A 136 6.54 -7.30 2.19
CA PHE A 136 6.50 -5.84 2.07
C PHE A 136 7.39 -5.17 3.12
N PRO A 137 8.49 -4.51 2.73
CA PRO A 137 9.31 -3.74 3.64
C PRO A 137 8.61 -2.44 4.05
N PHE A 138 8.72 -2.08 5.32
CA PHE A 138 8.29 -0.77 5.83
C PHE A 138 9.46 -0.19 6.62
N ALA A 139 10.19 0.72 6.00
CA ALA A 139 11.19 1.52 6.68
C ALA A 139 10.50 2.54 7.62
N LEU A 140 11.23 2.97 8.64
CA LEU A 140 10.73 3.94 9.60
C LEU A 140 10.35 5.23 8.89
N CYS A 141 9.15 5.75 9.20
CA CYS A 141 8.60 6.96 8.60
C CYS A 141 8.48 6.95 7.07
N ALA A 142 8.59 5.78 6.41
CA ALA A 142 8.40 5.70 4.99
C ALA A 142 6.93 5.92 4.59
N ILE A 143 6.73 6.51 3.40
CA ILE A 143 5.42 6.85 2.87
C ILE A 143 4.99 5.79 1.85
N GLY A 144 3.80 5.24 2.04
CA GLY A 144 3.09 4.44 1.04
C GLY A 144 1.84 5.17 0.55
N VAL A 145 1.53 5.03 -0.73
CA VAL A 145 0.35 5.64 -1.36
C VAL A 145 -0.46 4.56 -2.05
N LEU A 146 -1.70 4.39 -1.62
CA LEU A 146 -2.68 3.50 -2.23
C LEU A 146 -3.82 4.33 -2.83
N ASP A 147 -4.38 3.85 -3.92
CA ASP A 147 -5.56 4.42 -4.57
C ASP A 147 -6.61 3.31 -4.69
N ILE A 148 -7.87 3.62 -4.38
CA ILE A 148 -8.99 2.68 -4.43
C ILE A 148 -10.03 3.22 -5.40
N ARG A 149 -10.26 2.50 -6.50
CA ARG A 149 -11.25 2.90 -7.51
C ARG A 149 -12.19 1.76 -7.82
N GLY A 150 -13.50 2.01 -7.74
CA GLY A 150 -14.52 0.97 -7.92
C GLY A 150 -14.37 -0.19 -6.93
N GLY A 151 -13.86 0.07 -5.73
CA GLY A 151 -13.55 -0.96 -4.73
C GLY A 151 -12.26 -1.73 -4.97
N VAL A 152 -11.52 -1.44 -6.04
CA VAL A 152 -10.26 -2.12 -6.38
C VAL A 152 -9.07 -1.28 -5.90
N PRO A 153 -8.26 -1.77 -4.95
CA PRO A 153 -7.06 -1.08 -4.49
C PRO A 153 -5.89 -1.27 -5.47
N SER A 154 -5.06 -0.23 -5.56
CA SER A 154 -3.83 -0.21 -6.34
C SER A 154 -2.72 0.50 -5.55
N VAL A 155 -1.53 -0.08 -5.52
CA VAL A 155 -0.35 0.56 -4.91
C VAL A 155 0.23 1.55 -5.91
N ARG A 156 0.28 2.84 -5.54
CA ARG A 156 0.87 3.91 -6.36
C ARG A 156 2.34 4.13 -6.00
N ALA A 157 2.66 4.03 -4.73
CA ALA A 157 4.01 4.07 -4.20
C ALA A 157 4.08 3.24 -2.91
N HIS A 158 5.25 2.69 -2.62
CA HIS A 158 5.48 1.92 -1.41
C HIS A 158 6.89 2.20 -0.90
N ASN A 159 6.99 2.42 0.41
CA ASN A 159 8.26 2.56 1.12
C ASN A 159 9.14 3.74 0.66
N LEU A 160 8.53 4.89 0.32
CA LEU A 160 9.25 6.11 -0.04
C LEU A 160 9.87 6.77 1.19
N ALA A 161 11.20 6.90 1.20
CA ALA A 161 11.96 7.46 2.32
C ALA A 161 12.88 8.63 1.91
N ASP A 162 12.77 9.14 0.67
CA ASP A 162 13.68 10.16 0.14
C ASP A 162 13.73 11.44 0.99
N HIS A 163 12.60 11.80 1.60
CA HIS A 163 12.48 12.93 2.53
C HIS A 163 13.35 12.78 3.80
N LEU A 164 13.83 11.59 4.10
CA LEU A 164 14.69 11.27 5.24
C LEU A 164 16.17 11.22 4.86
N ALA A 165 16.54 11.36 3.59
CA ALA A 165 17.91 11.13 3.12
C ALA A 165 18.96 11.90 3.95
N ALA A 166 18.72 13.18 4.23
CA ALA A 166 19.61 14.01 5.04
C ALA A 166 19.77 13.47 6.48
N LEU A 167 18.67 13.03 7.10
CA LEU A 167 18.68 12.47 8.46
C LEU A 167 19.41 11.13 8.51
N GLU A 168 19.25 10.29 7.49
CA GLU A 168 19.97 9.03 7.42
C GLU A 168 21.48 9.24 7.28
N HIS A 169 21.91 10.22 6.49
CA HIS A 169 23.33 10.58 6.39
C HIS A 169 23.88 11.05 7.74
N GLN A 170 23.13 11.90 8.46
CA GLN A 170 23.50 12.35 9.80
C GLN A 170 23.56 11.18 10.80
N ALA A 171 22.60 10.27 10.76
CA ALA A 171 22.54 9.10 11.63
C ALA A 171 23.71 8.14 11.39
N ARG A 172 24.07 7.90 10.12
CA ARG A 172 25.25 7.10 9.73
C ARG A 172 26.54 7.72 10.25
N ALA A 173 26.76 9.01 9.99
CA ALA A 173 27.94 9.72 10.49
C ALA A 173 28.03 9.71 12.03
N ALA A 174 26.89 9.86 12.71
CA ALA A 174 26.85 9.78 14.16
C ALA A 174 27.14 8.38 14.71
N ALA A 175 26.70 7.31 14.01
CA ALA A 175 27.02 5.93 14.37
C ALA A 175 28.50 5.62 14.18
N GLU A 176 29.09 6.07 13.06
CA GLU A 176 30.52 5.95 12.81
C GLU A 176 31.34 6.69 13.87
N ALA A 177 30.94 7.90 14.26
CA ALA A 177 31.59 8.67 15.31
C ALA A 177 31.52 8.00 16.70
N ARG A 178 30.45 7.22 16.97
CA ARG A 178 30.33 6.41 18.19
C ARG A 178 31.18 5.13 18.15
N GLY A 179 31.77 4.79 17.00
CA GLY A 179 32.49 3.53 16.81
C GLY A 179 31.57 2.32 16.62
N ASP A 180 30.26 2.54 16.38
CA ASP A 180 29.28 1.50 16.10
C ASP A 180 29.53 0.96 14.68
N ARG A 181 30.48 0.03 14.53
CA ARG A 181 30.64 -0.73 13.27
C ARG A 181 29.53 -1.77 13.17
N THR A 182 28.35 -1.39 12.71
CA THR A 182 27.35 -2.35 12.25
C THR A 182 27.80 -2.93 10.91
N GLY A 183 28.49 -4.07 10.98
CA GLY A 183 28.72 -4.92 9.81
C GLY A 183 27.39 -5.32 9.20
N ALA A 184 27.28 -5.13 7.89
CA ALA A 184 26.17 -5.61 7.07
C ALA A 184 25.96 -7.12 7.30
N LEU A 185 24.75 -7.50 7.69
CA LEU A 185 24.15 -8.82 7.55
C LEU A 185 22.65 -8.66 7.25
#